data_AF-A0A0J6RU61-F1
#
_entry.id   AF-A0A0J6RU61-F1
#
_cell.length_a   1.000
_cell.length_b   1.000
_cell.length_c   1.000
_cell.angle_alpha   90.00
_cell.angle_beta   90.00
_cell.angle_gamma   90.00
#
_symmetry.space_group_name_H-M   'P 1'
#
loop_
_entity.id
_entity.type
_entity.pdbx_description
1 polymer ?
#
loop_
_entity_poly.entity_id
_entity_poly.type
_entity_poly.pdbx_seq_one_letter_code
_entity_poly.pdbx_strand_id
1 'polypeptide(L)'
;MSDSGADKAPDVQLPNVHVRAEVLVQALPHMQRYDEEVVVIKYGGHAMGDRAAAEDFAEDIVLLEQSGLKPVVVHGGGPQIGRMLDRLGIKSGPYTHA
;
A
#
# COMPACT_ATOMS: atom_id res chain seq x y z
N MET A 1 -22.02 11.71 27.70
CA MET A 1 -20.78 12.28 27.14
C MET A 1 -19.77 11.13 27.12
N SER A 2 -19.78 10.26 26.10
CA SER A 2 -19.01 10.41 24.84
C SER A 2 -17.55 10.78 25.14
N ASP A 3 -16.53 10.01 24.81
CA ASP A 3 -16.33 9.06 23.73
C ASP A 3 -14.98 8.36 24.04
N SER A 4 -14.91 7.04 23.92
CA SER A 4 -13.61 6.36 23.80
C SER A 4 -13.77 5.18 22.85
N GLY A 5 -14.29 5.45 21.66
CA GLY A 5 -14.09 4.61 20.49
C GLY A 5 -12.61 4.61 20.09
N ALA A 6 -11.75 4.07 20.96
CA ALA A 6 -10.42 3.67 20.56
C ALA A 6 -10.60 2.51 19.60
N ASP A 7 -10.20 2.78 18.35
CA ASP A 7 -9.98 1.88 17.24
C ASP A 7 -9.42 0.53 17.72
N LYS A 8 -10.31 -0.42 18.04
CA LYS A 8 -9.93 -1.81 18.26
C LYS A 8 -9.82 -2.41 16.88
N ALA A 9 -8.59 -2.73 16.48
CA ALA A 9 -8.34 -3.59 15.33
C ALA A 9 -9.35 -4.75 15.38
N PRO A 10 -9.98 -5.10 14.24
CA PRO A 10 -10.98 -6.15 14.21
C PRO A 10 -10.44 -7.40 14.87
N ASP A 11 -11.29 -8.10 15.63
CA ASP A 11 -10.94 -9.34 16.33
C ASP A 11 -10.75 -10.45 15.28
N VAL A 12 -9.63 -10.38 14.55
CA VAL A 12 -9.25 -11.33 13.53
C VAL A 12 -8.71 -12.54 14.26
N GLN A 13 -9.56 -13.56 14.38
CA GLN A 13 -9.14 -14.86 14.89
C GLN A 13 -8.07 -15.43 13.95
N LEU A 14 -6.80 -15.25 14.32
CA LEU A 14 -5.69 -15.77 13.54
C LEU A 14 -5.70 -17.30 13.54
N PRO A 15 -5.24 -17.95 12.46
CA PRO A 15 -5.07 -19.40 12.45
C PRO A 15 -4.19 -19.85 13.61
N ASN A 16 -4.33 -21.12 14.02
CA ASN A 16 -3.46 -21.68 15.06
C ASN A 16 -1.96 -21.52 14.67
N VAL A 17 -1.08 -21.52 15.67
CA VAL A 17 0.36 -21.27 15.48
C VAL A 17 1.02 -22.25 14.51
N HIS A 18 0.54 -23.49 14.42
CA HIS A 18 1.06 -24.50 13.51
C HIS A 18 0.72 -24.17 12.05
N VAL A 19 -0.53 -23.78 11.78
CA VAL A 19 -0.97 -23.36 10.44
C VAL A 19 -0.23 -22.12 10.00
N ARG A 20 -0.02 -21.14 10.90
CA ARG A 20 0.76 -19.93 10.58
C ARG A 20 2.21 -20.27 10.23
N ALA A 21 2.86 -21.14 11.01
CA ALA A 21 4.22 -21.58 10.73
C ALA A 21 4.31 -22.32 9.39
N GLU A 22 3.35 -23.20 9.09
CA GLU A 22 3.29 -23.93 7.83
C GLU A 22 3.16 -23.00 6.62
N VAL A 23 2.27 -21.99 6.69
CA VAL A 23 2.10 -20.98 5.64
C VAL A 23 3.41 -20.21 5.41
N LEU A 24 4.08 -19.77 6.48
CA LEU A 24 5.36 -19.06 6.36
C LEU A 24 6.45 -19.93 5.73
N VAL A 25 6.55 -21.20 6.12
CA VAL A 25 7.52 -22.14 5.53
C VAL A 25 7.24 -22.37 4.05
N GLN A 26 5.97 -22.46 3.65
CA GLN A 26 5.58 -22.58 2.24
C GLN A 26 5.88 -21.31 1.43
N ALA A 27 5.88 -20.13 2.07
CA ALA A 27 6.22 -18.86 1.42
C ALA A 27 7.74 -18.64 1.25
N LEU A 28 8.59 -19.28 2.07
CA LEU A 28 10.06 -19.07 2.05
C LEU A 28 10.69 -19.19 0.65
N PRO A 29 10.38 -20.18 -0.20
CA PRO A 29 10.96 -20.26 -1.54
C PRO A 29 10.61 -19.07 -2.44
N HIS A 30 9.47 -18.43 -2.20
CA HIS A 30 9.06 -17.24 -2.94
C HIS A 30 9.81 -15.98 -2.47
N MET A 31 10.05 -15.87 -1.15
CA MET A 31 10.84 -14.78 -0.58
C MET A 31 12.30 -14.85 -1.05
N GLN A 32 12.92 -16.04 -0.96
CA GLN A 32 14.31 -16.26 -1.37
C GLN A 32 14.56 -16.04 -2.86
N ARG A 33 13.54 -16.21 -3.71
CA ARG A 33 13.67 -16.00 -5.16
C ARG A 33 14.03 -14.55 -5.53
N TYR A 34 13.59 -13.59 -4.72
CA TYR A 34 13.73 -12.15 -4.97
C TYR A 34 14.57 -11.48 -3.88
N ASP A 35 15.33 -12.26 -3.13
CA ASP A 35 16.22 -11.73 -2.10
C ASP A 35 17.22 -10.76 -2.73
N GLU A 36 17.39 -9.60 -2.10
CA GLU A 36 18.21 -8.48 -2.55
C GLU A 36 17.84 -7.83 -3.90
N GLU A 37 16.77 -8.28 -4.56
CA GLU A 37 16.34 -7.77 -5.86
C GLU A 37 15.58 -6.45 -5.75
N VAL A 38 15.71 -5.61 -6.79
CA VAL A 38 14.97 -4.36 -6.91
C VAL A 38 13.59 -4.63 -7.51
N VAL A 39 12.53 -4.24 -6.80
CA VAL A 39 11.15 -4.39 -7.28
C VAL A 39 10.48 -3.03 -7.37
N VAL A 40 10.13 -2.63 -8.60
CA VAL A 40 9.43 -1.37 -8.86
C VAL A 40 7.92 -1.58 -8.71
N ILE A 41 7.31 -0.87 -7.77
CA ILE A 41 5.90 -1.00 -7.43
C ILE A 41 5.19 0.31 -7.78
N LYS A 42 4.26 0.25 -8.74
CA LYS A 42 3.46 1.41 -9.12
C LYS A 42 2.27 1.55 -8.18
N TYR A 43 2.28 2.60 -7.35
CA TYR A 43 1.15 3.01 -6.52
C TYR A 43 0.28 4.03 -7.26
N GLY A 44 -0.97 3.64 -7.58
CA GLY A 44 -1.86 4.46 -8.40
C GLY A 44 -2.28 5.76 -7.70
N GLY A 45 -2.25 6.89 -8.40
CA GLY A 45 -2.66 8.19 -7.82
C GLY A 45 -4.13 8.22 -7.35
N HIS A 46 -5.01 7.43 -7.98
CA HIS A 46 -6.39 7.23 -7.53
C HIS A 46 -6.49 6.46 -6.20
N ALA A 47 -5.53 5.58 -5.90
CA ALA A 47 -5.48 4.84 -4.65
C ALA A 47 -4.99 5.69 -3.46
N MET A 48 -4.42 6.87 -3.71
CA MET A 48 -3.96 7.80 -2.67
C MET A 48 -5.09 8.61 -2.00
N GLY A 49 -6.33 8.43 -2.45
CA GLY A 49 -7.48 9.15 -1.90
C GLY A 49 -7.94 8.61 -0.54
N ASP A 50 -7.64 7.35 -0.25
CA ASP A 50 -7.99 6.68 0.99
C ASP A 50 -6.75 6.54 1.89
N ARG A 51 -6.84 7.13 3.08
CA ARG A 51 -5.73 7.12 4.05
C ARG A 51 -5.47 5.72 4.59
N ALA A 52 -6.51 4.92 4.86
CA ALA A 52 -6.33 3.58 5.40
C ALA A 52 -5.62 2.67 4.39
N ALA A 53 -6.06 2.71 3.12
CA ALA A 53 -5.39 1.97 2.05
C ALA A 53 -3.93 2.42 1.80
N ALA A 54 -3.62 3.71 2.04
CA ALA A 54 -2.26 4.21 1.95
C ALA A 54 -1.37 3.74 3.11
N GLU A 55 -1.94 3.63 4.32
CA GLU A 55 -1.27 3.07 5.49
C GLU A 55 -0.98 1.57 5.29
N ASP A 56 -2.00 0.78 4.88
CA ASP A 56 -1.84 -0.65 4.56
C ASP A 56 -0.77 -0.87 3.48
N PHE A 57 -0.78 -0.06 2.41
CA PHE A 57 0.23 -0.14 1.36
C PHE A 57 1.64 0.16 1.89
N ALA A 58 1.78 1.13 2.80
CA ALA A 58 3.07 1.45 3.39
C ALA A 58 3.58 0.30 4.28
N GLU A 59 2.70 -0.34 5.05
CA GLU A 59 3.03 -1.53 5.83
C GLU A 59 3.51 -2.69 4.94
N ASP A 60 2.83 -2.93 3.81
CA ASP A 60 3.25 -3.94 2.84
C ASP A 60 4.65 -3.64 2.26
N ILE A 61 4.95 -2.38 1.93
CA ILE A 61 6.29 -1.99 1.44
C ILE A 61 7.37 -2.25 2.49
N VAL A 62 7.09 -1.93 3.76
CA VAL A 62 8.01 -2.22 4.87
C VAL A 62 8.19 -3.72 5.04
N LEU A 63 7.12 -4.50 4.94
CA LEU A 63 7.19 -5.96 5.03
C LEU A 63 8.07 -6.55 3.92
N LEU A 64 7.97 -6.03 2.69
CA LEU A 64 8.80 -6.48 1.57
C LEU A 64 10.28 -6.15 1.81
N GLU A 65 10.61 -4.96 2.31
CA GLU A 65 11.98 -4.57 2.65
C GLU A 65 12.55 -5.49 3.75
N GLN A 66 11.79 -5.71 4.82
CA GLN A 66 12.18 -6.61 5.91
C GLN A 66 12.30 -8.09 5.47
N SER A 67 11.65 -8.45 4.36
CA SER A 67 11.73 -9.78 3.75
C SER A 67 12.92 -9.96 2.80
N GLY A 68 13.76 -8.94 2.61
CA GLY A 68 14.98 -8.98 1.80
C GLY A 68 14.89 -8.27 0.46
N LEU A 69 13.72 -7.77 0.06
CA LEU A 69 13.56 -7.06 -1.21
C LEU A 69 14.03 -5.59 -1.11
N LYS A 70 14.33 -4.97 -2.25
CA LYS A 70 14.64 -3.53 -2.36
C LYS A 70 13.50 -2.81 -3.09
N PRO A 71 12.36 -2.54 -2.43
CA PRO A 71 11.20 -1.94 -3.09
C PRO A 71 11.47 -0.49 -3.52
N VAL A 72 11.06 -0.15 -4.74
CA VAL A 72 11.05 1.21 -5.29
C VAL A 72 9.62 1.58 -5.63
N VAL A 73 9.04 2.51 -4.88
CA VAL A 73 7.67 2.96 -5.12
C VAL A 73 7.65 4.08 -6.14
N VAL A 74 6.89 3.89 -7.22
CA VAL A 74 6.58 4.92 -8.21
C VAL A 74 5.11 5.29 -8.06
N HIS A 75 4.81 6.58 -7.99
CA HIS A 75 3.48 7.01 -7.61
C HIS A 75 2.91 8.09 -8.55
N GLY A 76 1.58 8.08 -8.74
CA GLY A 76 0.89 9.10 -9.52
C GLY A 76 0.56 10.36 -8.70
N GLY A 77 -0.21 11.28 -9.30
CA GLY A 77 -0.72 12.46 -8.59
C GLY A 77 -1.98 13.04 -9.24
N GLY A 78 -2.68 12.24 -10.04
CA GLY A 78 -3.82 12.67 -10.86
C GLY A 78 -4.89 13.45 -10.09
N PRO A 79 -5.44 12.90 -8.99
CA PRO A 79 -6.44 13.61 -8.19
C PRO A 79 -5.93 14.93 -7.59
N GLN A 80 -4.67 14.99 -7.15
CA GLN A 80 -4.05 16.20 -6.60
C GLN A 80 -3.90 17.28 -7.68
N ILE A 81 -3.48 16.88 -8.89
CA ILE A 81 -3.37 17.75 -10.06
C ILE A 81 -4.75 18.29 -10.43
N GLY A 82 -5.77 17.41 -10.54
CA GLY A 82 -7.14 17.81 -10.85
C GLY A 82 -7.68 18.87 -9.88
N ARG A 83 -7.56 18.62 -8.56
CA ARG A 83 -7.98 19.58 -7.53
C ARG A 83 -7.28 20.94 -7.66
N MET A 84 -6.01 20.96 -8.02
CA MET A 84 -5.27 22.20 -8.21
C MET A 84 -5.71 22.95 -9.48
N LEU A 85 -5.94 22.23 -10.57
CA LEU A 85 -6.44 22.80 -11.82
C LEU A 85 -7.83 23.42 -11.64
N ASP A 86 -8.73 22.72 -10.94
CA ASP A 86 -10.06 23.23 -10.61
C ASP A 86 -9.99 24.51 -9.78
N ARG A 87 -9.11 24.55 -8.76
CA ARG A 87 -8.88 25.74 -7.93
C ARG A 87 -8.38 26.93 -8.74
N LEU A 88 -7.62 26.68 -9.81
CA LEU A 88 -7.07 27.71 -10.70
C LEU A 88 -7.99 28.04 -11.89
N GLY A 89 -9.10 27.31 -12.08
CA GLY A 89 -9.99 27.45 -13.24
C GLY A 89 -9.35 27.02 -14.56
N ILE A 90 -8.34 26.14 -14.53
CA ILE A 90 -7.59 25.68 -15.71
C ILE A 90 -8.20 24.36 -16.20
N LYS A 91 -8.57 24.30 -17.48
CA LYS A 91 -8.99 23.03 -18.10
C LYS A 91 -7.79 22.17 -18.44
N SER A 92 -7.85 20.89 -18.08
CA SER A 92 -6.85 19.91 -18.48
C SER A 92 -6.91 19.67 -20.00
N GLY A 93 -5.75 19.38 -20.61
CA GLY A 93 -5.64 19.13 -22.05
C GLY A 93 -6.17 17.74 -22.46
N PRO A 94 -6.27 17.45 -23.77
CA PRO A 94 -6.84 16.21 -24.31
C PRO A 94 -6.04 14.94 -24.01
N TYR A 95 -4.86 15.05 -23.40
CA TYR A 95 -4.01 13.93 -23.01
C TYR A 95 -3.91 13.74 -21.49
N THR A 96 -4.65 14.55 -20.72
CA THR A 96 -4.68 14.51 -19.26
C THR A 96 -6.05 14.01 -18.78
N HIS A 97 -6.36 12.77 -19.15
CA HIS A 97 -7.35 11.97 -18.44
C HIS A 97 -6.58 11.18 -17.39
N ALA A 98 -6.40 11.81 -16.22
CA ALA A 98 -5.92 11.14 -15.03
C ALA A 98 -7.08 10.39 -14.39
#